data_AF-A0A0M8XFQ9-F1
#
_entry.id   AF-A0A0M8XFQ9-F1
#
_cell.length_a   1.000
_cell.length_b   1.000
_cell.length_c   1.000
_cell.angle_alpha   90.00
_cell.angle_beta   90.00
_cell.angle_gamma   90.00
#
_symmetry.space_group_name_H-M   'P 1'
#
loop_
_entity.id
_entity.type
_entity.pdbx_description
1 polymer ?
#
loop_
_entity_poly.entity_id
_entity_poly.type
_entity_poly.pdbx_seq_one_letter_code
_entity_poly.pdbx_strand_id
1 'polypeptide(L)'
;MSAPDGSPVGAERSIGQLFASATTELSALVHDEIALAKAQLKQDVKRGAVSGGAFSVAGAVLVFSLPMLNFALAYGIRTWSGWNLAVCFLLSFAANVLVAGFLALLGVTFAKKAKKGRGPQKVAASMKQSAGVLQNAKPHPRRPELTGEQTPAAIEAVARSSS
;
A
#
# COMPACT_ATOMS: atom_id res chain seq x y z
N MET A 1 2.97 -70.09 0.21
CA MET A 1 2.20 -69.27 1.16
C MET A 1 3.18 -68.36 1.89
N SER A 2 3.34 -67.10 1.49
CA SER A 2 2.46 -65.92 1.70
C SER A 2 2.63 -65.32 3.09
N ALA A 3 3.32 -64.19 3.16
CA ALA A 3 3.02 -63.11 4.09
C ALA A 3 2.84 -61.84 3.23
N PRO A 4 1.63 -61.27 3.14
CA PRO A 4 1.42 -59.96 2.53
C PRO A 4 1.70 -58.89 3.58
N ASP A 5 2.66 -58.00 3.32
CA ASP A 5 2.84 -56.77 4.09
C ASP A 5 1.63 -55.87 3.83
N GLY A 6 0.67 -55.94 4.76
CA GLY A 6 -0.47 -55.04 4.84
C GLY A 6 -0.01 -53.66 5.28
N SER A 7 0.43 -52.85 4.32
CA SER A 7 0.30 -51.41 4.48
C SER A 7 -1.19 -51.11 4.68
N PRO A 8 -1.62 -50.45 5.78
CA PRO A 8 -3.01 -50.10 5.97
C PRO A 8 -3.34 -48.94 5.03
N VAL A 9 -3.56 -49.27 3.75
CA VAL A 9 -4.26 -48.42 2.80
C VAL A 9 -5.73 -48.48 3.20
N GLY A 10 -6.15 -47.62 4.12
CA GLY A 10 -7.57 -47.52 4.49
C GLY A 10 -7.90 -47.36 5.97
N ALA A 11 -7.04 -46.77 6.80
CA ALA A 11 -7.58 -46.12 8.00
C ALA A 11 -8.37 -44.90 7.51
N GLU A 12 -9.71 -44.98 7.55
CA GLU A 12 -10.60 -43.86 7.24
C GLU A 12 -10.09 -42.62 7.98
N ARG A 13 -9.51 -41.67 7.23
CA ARG A 13 -8.98 -40.43 7.78
C ARG A 13 -10.15 -39.78 8.53
N SER A 14 -10.04 -39.66 9.85
CA SER A 14 -11.14 -39.09 10.63
C SER A 14 -11.44 -37.69 10.09
N ILE A 15 -12.72 -37.27 10.12
CA ILE A 15 -13.12 -35.95 9.61
C ILE A 15 -12.30 -34.82 10.26
N GLY A 16 -11.91 -35.00 11.53
CA GLY A 16 -10.99 -34.08 12.23
C GLY A 16 -9.58 -34.03 11.62
N GLN A 17 -9.05 -35.16 11.16
CA GLN A 17 -7.75 -35.20 10.49
C GLN A 17 -7.79 -34.66 9.05
N LEU A 18 -8.93 -34.76 8.34
CA LEU A 18 -9.13 -34.12 7.03
C LEU A 18 -9.21 -32.59 7.17
N PHE A 19 -9.97 -32.11 8.16
CA PHE A 19 -10.09 -30.68 8.44
C PHE A 19 -8.77 -30.07 8.90
N ALA A 20 -8.01 -30.78 9.75
CA ALA A 20 -6.68 -30.35 10.18
C ALA A 20 -5.69 -30.25 9.01
N SER A 21 -5.70 -31.23 8.10
CA SER A 21 -4.86 -31.19 6.88
C SER A 21 -5.27 -30.07 5.94
N ALA A 22 -6.56 -29.90 5.66
CA ALA A 22 -7.07 -28.80 4.82
C ALA A 22 -6.74 -27.42 5.40
N THR A 23 -6.87 -27.24 6.72
CA THR A 23 -6.49 -25.99 7.40
C THR A 23 -4.99 -25.73 7.30
N THR A 24 -4.17 -26.78 7.36
CA THR A 24 -2.71 -26.67 7.21
C THR A 24 -2.33 -26.24 5.80
N GLU A 25 -2.95 -26.81 4.76
CA GLU A 25 -2.71 -26.41 3.37
C GLU A 25 -3.15 -24.98 3.07
N LEU A 26 -4.31 -24.57 3.61
CA LEU A 26 -4.76 -23.18 3.51
C LEU A 26 -3.78 -22.22 4.20
N SER A 27 -3.25 -22.60 5.37
CA SER A 27 -2.27 -21.79 6.08
C SER A 27 -0.94 -21.69 5.32
N ALA A 28 -0.53 -22.74 4.63
CA ALA A 28 0.64 -22.74 3.75
C ALA A 28 0.42 -21.81 2.54
N LEU A 29 -0.74 -21.89 1.88
CA LEU A 29 -1.08 -21.05 0.74
C LEU A 29 -1.11 -19.55 1.10
N VAL A 30 -1.71 -19.21 2.24
CA VAL A 30 -1.73 -17.83 2.75
C VAL A 30 -0.31 -17.33 3.03
N HIS A 31 0.57 -18.18 3.58
CA HIS A 31 1.95 -17.81 3.82
C HIS A 31 2.70 -17.49 2.53
N ASP A 32 2.50 -18.29 1.48
CA ASP A 32 3.11 -18.08 0.17
C ASP A 32 2.58 -16.81 -0.51
N GLU A 33 1.28 -16.55 -0.44
CA GLU A 33 0.69 -15.33 -1.00
C GLU A 33 1.22 -14.07 -0.29
N ILE A 34 1.42 -14.14 1.03
CA ILE A 34 2.04 -13.06 1.81
C ILE A 34 3.52 -12.91 1.42
N ALA A 35 4.25 -14.01 1.23
CA ALA A 35 5.65 -13.98 0.82
C ALA A 35 5.79 -13.32 -0.57
N LEU A 36 4.90 -13.66 -1.50
CA LEU A 36 4.83 -13.08 -2.84
C LEU A 36 4.46 -11.58 -2.78
N ALA A 37 3.42 -11.21 -2.05
CA ALA A 37 3.01 -9.82 -1.86
C ALA A 37 4.14 -8.98 -1.24
N LYS A 38 4.88 -9.55 -0.28
CA LYS A 38 6.08 -8.91 0.29
C LYS A 38 7.19 -8.72 -0.75
N ALA A 39 7.42 -9.70 -1.62
CA ALA A 39 8.40 -9.58 -2.69
C ALA A 39 8.00 -8.49 -3.71
N GLN A 40 6.73 -8.45 -4.10
CA GLN A 40 6.19 -7.42 -5.00
C GLN A 40 6.28 -6.03 -4.38
N LEU A 41 5.91 -5.89 -3.10
CA LEU A 41 6.04 -4.62 -2.38
C LEU A 41 7.49 -4.16 -2.29
N LYS A 42 8.44 -5.06 -2.00
CA LYS A 42 9.88 -4.73 -2.01
C LYS A 42 10.34 -4.28 -3.40
N GLN A 43 9.84 -4.92 -4.45
CA GLN A 43 10.16 -4.55 -5.83
C GLN A 43 9.58 -3.17 -6.18
N ASP A 44 8.35 -2.88 -5.77
CA ASP A 44 7.70 -1.59 -5.97
C ASP A 44 8.41 -0.48 -5.19
N VAL A 45 8.79 -0.73 -3.94
CA VAL A 45 9.60 0.20 -3.14
C VAL A 45 10.95 0.43 -3.80
N LYS A 46 11.64 -0.62 -4.27
CA LYS A 46 12.93 -0.47 -4.96
C LYS A 46 12.79 0.34 -6.24
N ARG A 47 11.76 0.07 -7.06
CA ARG A 47 11.47 0.83 -8.28
C ARG A 47 11.12 2.29 -7.97
N GLY A 48 10.29 2.52 -6.96
CA GLY A 48 9.95 3.85 -6.47
C GLY A 48 11.16 4.61 -5.91
N ALA A 49 12.05 3.94 -5.19
CA ALA A 49 13.27 4.52 -4.64
C ALA A 49 14.28 4.87 -5.73
N VAL A 50 14.50 3.99 -6.70
CA VAL A 50 15.43 4.25 -7.83
C VAL A 50 14.92 5.40 -8.68
N SER A 51 13.64 5.38 -9.06
CA SER A 51 13.05 6.48 -9.84
C SER A 51 13.03 7.77 -9.05
N GLY A 52 12.57 7.76 -7.78
CA GLY A 52 12.55 8.93 -6.91
C GLY A 52 13.94 9.53 -6.68
N GLY A 53 14.96 8.69 -6.46
CA GLY A 53 16.35 9.11 -6.35
C GLY A 53 16.89 9.73 -7.64
N ALA A 54 16.69 9.06 -8.78
CA ALA A 54 17.11 9.57 -10.09
C ALA A 54 16.45 10.91 -10.43
N PHE A 55 15.14 11.06 -10.18
CA PHE A 55 14.42 12.32 -10.38
C PHE A 55 14.93 13.43 -9.45
N SER A 56 15.33 13.10 -8.23
CA SER A 56 15.91 14.09 -7.29
C SER A 56 17.25 14.61 -7.79
N VAL A 57 18.14 13.72 -8.25
CA VAL A 57 19.43 14.10 -8.83
C VAL A 57 19.25 14.87 -10.14
N ALA A 58 18.37 14.42 -11.03
CA ALA A 58 18.05 15.12 -12.27
C ALA A 58 17.51 16.53 -11.99
N GLY A 59 16.62 16.68 -11.00
CA GLY A 59 16.11 17.97 -10.57
C GLY A 59 17.22 18.88 -10.04
N ALA A 60 18.14 18.36 -9.22
CA ALA A 60 19.28 19.11 -8.71
C ALA A 60 20.21 19.59 -9.84
N VAL A 61 20.52 18.72 -10.81
CA VAL A 61 21.33 19.07 -11.98
C VAL A 61 20.65 20.15 -12.83
N LEU A 62 19.33 20.06 -13.05
CA LEU A 62 18.57 21.09 -13.76
C LEU A 62 18.61 22.44 -13.03
N VAL A 63 18.44 22.44 -11.71
CA VAL A 63 18.53 23.68 -10.91
C VAL A 63 19.94 24.27 -10.98
N PHE A 64 20.97 23.43 -10.89
CA PHE A 64 22.36 23.88 -10.97
C PHE A 64 22.75 24.39 -12.36
N SER A 65 22.10 23.91 -13.43
CA SER A 65 22.35 24.37 -14.80
C SER A 65 21.60 25.65 -15.18
N LEU A 66 20.60 26.09 -14.39
CA LEU A 66 19.82 27.31 -14.66
C LEU A 66 20.66 28.57 -14.89
N PRO A 67 21.72 28.87 -14.09
CA PRO A 67 22.54 30.05 -14.35
C PRO A 67 23.19 29.99 -15.74
N MET A 68 23.75 28.82 -16.10
CA MET A 68 24.41 28.61 -17.38
C MET A 68 23.42 28.71 -18.56
N LEU A 69 22.23 28.14 -18.40
CA LEU A 69 21.14 28.26 -19.38
C LEU A 69 20.71 29.73 -19.56
N ASN A 70 20.64 30.50 -18.48
CA ASN A 70 20.30 31.92 -18.52
C ASN A 70 21.36 32.75 -19.26
N PHE A 71 22.65 32.46 -19.04
CA PHE A 71 23.74 33.06 -19.83
C PHE A 71 23.60 32.72 -21.32
N ALA A 72 23.39 31.45 -21.66
CA ALA A 72 23.24 31.01 -23.04
C ALA A 72 22.07 31.70 -23.75
N LEU A 73 20.90 31.80 -23.10
CA LEU A 73 19.74 32.52 -23.61
C LEU A 73 20.01 34.02 -23.76
N ALA A 74 20.61 34.66 -22.76
CA ALA A 74 20.87 36.09 -22.80
C ALA A 74 21.80 36.47 -23.96
N TYR A 75 22.87 35.71 -24.16
CA TYR A 75 23.77 35.89 -25.31
C TYR A 75 23.08 35.56 -26.64
N GLY A 76 22.24 34.53 -26.70
CA GLY A 76 21.45 34.19 -27.90
C GLY A 76 20.44 35.27 -28.29
N ILE A 77 19.78 35.91 -27.33
CA ILE A 77 18.87 37.03 -27.58
C ILE A 77 19.65 38.26 -28.03
N ARG A 78 20.81 38.51 -27.40
CA ARG A 78 21.70 39.63 -27.72
C ARG A 78 22.22 39.55 -29.16
N THR A 79 22.59 38.37 -29.65
CA THR A 79 23.10 38.20 -31.02
C THR A 79 22.05 38.49 -32.08
N TRP A 80 20.76 38.19 -31.80
CA TRP A 80 19.69 38.44 -32.75
C TRP A 80 19.13 39.87 -32.69
N SER A 81 19.05 40.46 -31.49
CA SER A 81 18.33 41.73 -31.27
C SER A 81 19.23 42.96 -31.11
N GLY A 82 20.51 42.78 -30.76
CA GLY A 82 21.43 43.90 -30.46
C GLY A 82 21.08 44.72 -29.21
N TRP A 83 20.05 44.33 -28.45
CA TRP A 83 19.54 45.03 -27.27
C TRP A 83 20.53 45.04 -26.10
N ASN A 84 20.33 45.97 -25.15
CA ASN A 84 21.13 46.05 -23.93
C ASN A 84 21.19 44.69 -23.19
N LEU A 85 22.39 44.29 -22.74
CA LEU A 85 22.63 43.02 -22.05
C LEU A 85 21.66 42.81 -20.88
N ALA A 86 21.38 43.86 -20.11
CA ALA A 86 20.48 43.80 -18.96
C ALA A 86 19.07 43.35 -19.37
N VAL A 87 18.55 43.87 -20.49
CA VAL A 87 17.23 43.50 -21.01
C VAL A 87 17.23 42.03 -21.46
N CYS A 88 18.30 41.57 -22.11
CA CYS A 88 18.41 40.17 -22.55
C CYS A 88 18.43 39.19 -21.36
N PHE A 89 19.14 39.52 -20.28
CA PHE A 89 19.13 38.72 -19.05
C PHE A 89 17.75 38.70 -18.37
N LEU A 90 17.08 39.85 -18.32
CA LEU A 90 15.73 39.95 -17.76
C LEU A 90 14.73 39.09 -18.54
N LEU A 91 14.81 39.13 -19.88
CA LEU A 91 13.93 38.37 -20.75
C LEU A 91 14.21 36.86 -20.66
N SER A 92 15.49 36.47 -20.57
CA SER A 92 15.90 35.07 -20.37
C SER A 92 15.40 34.52 -19.03
N PHE A 93 15.49 35.33 -17.98
CA PHE A 93 14.94 34.98 -16.67
C PHE A 93 13.42 34.83 -16.73
N ALA A 94 12.72 35.78 -17.34
CA ALA A 94 11.27 35.70 -17.53
C ALA A 94 10.85 34.44 -18.31
N ALA A 95 11.58 34.09 -19.37
CA ALA A 95 11.35 32.86 -20.13
C ALA A 95 11.53 31.60 -19.26
N ASN A 96 12.60 31.52 -18.47
CA ASN A 96 12.81 30.41 -17.54
C ASN A 96 11.70 30.31 -16.48
N VAL A 97 11.22 31.43 -15.94
CA VAL A 97 10.10 31.47 -14.99
C VAL A 97 8.80 30.99 -15.63
N LEU A 98 8.52 31.37 -16.88
CA LEU A 98 7.35 30.89 -17.61
C LEU A 98 7.40 29.37 -17.83
N VAL A 99 8.56 28.85 -18.25
CA VAL A 99 8.76 27.39 -18.42
C VAL A 99 8.60 26.67 -17.09
N ALA A 100 9.20 27.18 -16.01
CA ALA A 100 9.08 26.60 -14.68
C ALA A 100 7.62 26.60 -14.19
N GLY A 101 6.88 27.71 -14.40
CA GLY A 101 5.46 27.81 -14.08
C GLY A 101 4.60 26.81 -14.86
N PHE A 102 4.88 26.61 -16.16
CA PHE A 102 4.19 25.62 -16.98
C PHE A 102 4.48 24.18 -16.51
N LEU A 103 5.73 23.85 -16.23
CA LEU A 103 6.10 22.54 -15.67
C LEU A 103 5.46 22.30 -14.29
N ALA A 104 5.41 23.32 -13.44
CA ALA A 104 4.76 23.22 -12.13
C ALA A 104 3.24 23.00 -12.27
N LEU A 105 2.58 23.70 -13.20
CA LEU A 105 1.16 23.48 -13.51
C LEU A 105 0.92 22.05 -14.01
N LEU A 106 1.72 21.56 -14.94
CA LEU A 106 1.64 20.17 -15.40
C LEU A 106 1.81 19.21 -14.21
N GLY A 107 2.87 19.36 -13.42
CA GLY A 107 3.12 18.54 -12.23
C GLY A 107 1.93 18.52 -11.27
N VAL A 108 1.32 19.68 -10.99
CA VAL A 108 0.13 19.80 -10.15
C VAL A 108 -1.07 19.10 -10.79
N THR A 109 -1.29 19.21 -12.10
CA THR A 109 -2.41 18.53 -12.78
C THR A 109 -2.26 17.01 -12.75
N PHE A 110 -1.05 16.48 -12.97
CA PHE A 110 -0.76 15.04 -12.84
C PHE A 110 -0.93 14.58 -11.39
N ALA A 111 -0.41 15.35 -10.42
CA ALA A 111 -0.59 15.05 -9.01
C ALA A 111 -2.06 15.07 -8.59
N LYS A 112 -2.86 16.02 -9.09
CA LYS A 112 -4.31 16.07 -8.85
C LYS A 112 -5.03 14.86 -9.47
N LYS A 113 -4.66 14.43 -10.67
CA LYS A 113 -5.19 13.21 -11.30
C LYS A 113 -4.84 11.96 -10.48
N ALA A 114 -3.60 11.83 -10.04
CA ALA A 114 -3.15 10.75 -9.16
C ALA A 114 -3.87 10.76 -7.81
N LYS A 115 -4.09 11.95 -7.21
CA LYS A 115 -4.87 12.12 -5.98
C LYS A 115 -6.35 11.80 -6.16
N LYS A 116 -6.94 12.02 -7.34
CA LYS A 116 -8.34 11.64 -7.63
C LYS A 116 -8.49 10.12 -7.71
N GLY A 117 -7.46 9.42 -8.18
CA GLY A 117 -7.27 7.97 -8.01
C GLY A 117 -6.87 7.59 -6.58
N ARG A 118 -7.74 7.88 -5.60
CA ARG A 118 -7.52 7.65 -4.15
C ARG A 118 -7.39 6.16 -3.72
N GLY A 119 -6.92 5.25 -4.55
CA GLY A 119 -6.76 3.83 -4.20
C GLY A 119 -5.79 3.62 -3.01
N PRO A 120 -4.52 4.03 -3.12
CA PRO A 120 -3.50 3.70 -2.10
C PRO A 120 -3.66 4.46 -0.77
N GLN A 121 -4.02 5.74 -0.82
CA GLN A 121 -4.18 6.57 0.39
C GLN A 121 -5.44 6.24 1.19
N LYS A 122 -6.56 5.88 0.55
CA LYS A 122 -7.76 5.44 1.28
C LYS A 122 -7.52 4.11 1.98
N VAL A 123 -6.84 3.18 1.33
CA VAL A 123 -6.49 1.87 1.93
C VAL A 123 -5.59 2.07 3.16
N ALA A 124 -4.56 2.92 3.07
CA ALA A 124 -3.70 3.22 4.21
C ALA A 124 -4.45 3.93 5.36
N ALA A 125 -5.39 4.83 5.03
CA ALA A 125 -6.21 5.51 6.04
C ALA A 125 -7.22 4.56 6.71
N SER A 126 -7.90 3.71 5.94
CA SER A 126 -8.83 2.68 6.46
C SER A 126 -8.11 1.64 7.33
N MET A 127 -6.87 1.27 7.00
CA MET A 127 -6.05 0.39 7.84
C MET A 127 -5.70 1.04 9.19
N LYS A 128 -5.28 2.32 9.19
CA LYS A 128 -5.03 3.07 10.43
C LYS A 128 -6.28 3.23 11.28
N GLN A 129 -7.44 3.48 10.65
CA GLN A 129 -8.71 3.59 11.35
C GLN A 129 -9.14 2.25 11.96
N SER A 130 -8.93 1.13 11.24
CA SER A 130 -9.23 -0.22 11.74
C SER A 130 -8.34 -0.62 12.92
N ALA A 131 -7.04 -0.32 12.84
CA ALA A 131 -6.12 -0.48 13.97
C ALA A 131 -6.53 0.40 15.18
N GLY A 132 -7.00 1.63 14.90
CA GLY A 132 -7.51 2.57 15.88
C GLY A 132 -8.76 2.10 16.62
N VAL A 133 -9.63 1.32 15.97
CA VAL A 133 -10.82 0.73 16.61
C VAL A 133 -10.44 -0.50 17.44
N LEU A 134 -9.53 -1.33 16.93
CA LEU A 134 -9.06 -2.53 17.63
C LEU A 134 -8.25 -2.21 18.89
N GLN A 135 -7.43 -1.16 18.88
CA GLN A 135 -6.70 -0.72 20.08
C GLN A 135 -7.61 -0.11 21.15
N ASN A 136 -8.78 0.42 20.76
CA ASN A 136 -9.76 0.99 21.68
C ASN A 136 -10.77 -0.05 22.19
N ALA A 137 -10.83 -1.24 21.57
CA ALA A 137 -11.59 -2.37 22.07
C ALA A 137 -10.84 -3.02 23.24
N LYS A 138 -11.10 -2.53 24.45
CA LYS A 138 -10.60 -3.13 25.70
C LYS A 138 -11.06 -4.60 25.78
N PRO A 139 -10.18 -5.59 26.03
CA PRO A 139 -10.58 -6.98 26.17
C PRO A 139 -11.61 -7.08 27.30
N HIS A 140 -12.83 -7.51 26.99
CA HIS A 140 -13.82 -7.77 28.03
C HIS A 140 -13.31 -8.94 28.89
N PRO A 141 -13.16 -8.75 30.21
CA PRO A 141 -12.84 -9.85 31.10
C PRO A 141 -13.98 -10.87 30.98
N ARG A 142 -13.64 -12.10 30.57
CA ARG A 142 -14.54 -13.24 30.65
C ARG A 142 -15.00 -13.35 32.11
N ARG A 143 -16.28 -13.07 32.36
CA ARG A 143 -16.88 -13.26 33.68
C ARG A 143 -16.66 -14.72 34.06
N PRO A 144 -16.10 -15.04 35.24
CA PRO A 144 -15.99 -16.43 35.67
C PRO A 144 -17.39 -17.02 35.72
N GLU A 145 -17.53 -18.17 35.07
CA GLU A 145 -18.54 -19.19 35.27
C GLU A 145 -19.29 -19.03 36.62
N LEU A 146 -20.59 -18.73 36.55
CA LEU A 146 -21.47 -19.02 37.68
C LEU A 146 -21.73 -20.53 37.68
N THR A 147 -20.79 -21.27 38.23
CA THR A 147 -21.04 -22.60 38.77
C THR A 147 -22.00 -22.42 39.95
N GLY A 148 -23.26 -22.79 39.77
CA GLY A 148 -24.22 -22.81 40.86
C GLY A 148 -25.66 -22.51 40.45
N GLU A 149 -26.38 -23.57 40.06
CA GLU A 149 -27.72 -23.85 40.60
C GLU A 149 -29.02 -23.37 39.91
N GLN A 150 -29.10 -23.03 38.62
CA GLN A 150 -30.43 -22.83 38.00
C GLN A 150 -30.57 -23.37 36.56
N THR A 151 -30.59 -24.70 36.45
CA THR A 151 -31.37 -25.40 35.41
C THR A 151 -32.48 -26.16 36.15
N PRO A 152 -33.70 -25.62 36.21
CA PRO A 152 -34.79 -26.29 35.50
C PRO A 152 -35.81 -25.37 34.80
N ALA A 153 -35.82 -24.05 35.03
CA ALA A 153 -36.92 -23.19 34.56
C ALA A 153 -36.87 -22.86 33.05
N ALA A 154 -35.68 -22.74 32.46
CA ALA A 154 -35.52 -22.36 31.05
C ALA A 154 -35.86 -23.48 30.06
N ILE A 155 -35.72 -24.75 30.48
CA ILE A 155 -36.08 -25.92 29.66
C ILE A 155 -37.59 -26.18 29.66
N GLU A 156 -38.32 -25.79 30.72
CA GLU A 156 -39.77 -25.94 30.80
C GLU A 156 -40.53 -24.86 29.99
N ALA A 157 -39.95 -23.66 29.87
CA ALA A 157 -40.53 -22.57 29.07
C ALA A 157 -40.53 -22.86 27.56
N VAL A 158 -39.59 -23.67 27.06
CA VAL A 158 -39.52 -24.04 25.63
C VAL A 158 -40.48 -25.18 25.26
N ALA A 159 -40.87 -26.02 26.23
CA ALA A 159 -41.77 -27.15 26.01
C ALA A 159 -43.27 -26.76 26.03
N ARG A 160 -43.62 -25.61 26.63
CA ARG A 160 -45.02 -25.14 26.73
C ARG A 160 -45.51 -24.28 25.55
N SER A 161 -44.65 -23.96 24.59
CA SER A 161 -44.97 -23.09 23.45
C SER A 161 -45.32 -23.84 22.15
N SER A 162 -45.35 -25.18 22.17
CA SER A 162 -45.56 -26.00 20.97
C SER A 162 -46.74 -26.96 21.08
N SER A 163 -47.84 -26.54 21.70
CA SER A 163 -49.11 -27.29 21.74
C SER A 163 -50.27 -26.38 21.42
#